data_AF-S9PIJ1-F1
#
_entry.id   AF-S9PIJ1-F1
#
_cell.length_a   1.000
_cell.length_b   1.000
_cell.length_c   1.000
_cell.angle_alpha   90.00
_cell.angle_beta   90.00
_cell.angle_gamma   90.00
#
_symmetry.space_group_name_H-M   'P 1'
#
loop_
_entity.id
_entity.type
_entity.pdbx_description
1 polymer ?
#
loop_
_entity_poly.entity_id
_entity_poly.type
_entity_poly.pdbx_seq_one_letter_code
_entity_poly.pdbx_strand_id
1 'polypeptide(L)'
;MLEFRAAVEAGDFAALGDLLADDVVFRSPVAFRPYEGRAIVAAILRGVGRVFTHFRYVRERGPRRPPPRRALHDRDALALPVAAPSRRG
;
A
#
# COMPACT_ATOMS: atom_id res chain seq x y z
N MET A 1 -8.53 4.99 9.54
CA MET A 1 -9.18 5.07 8.22
C MET A 1 -10.44 5.92 8.27
N LEU A 2 -11.38 5.65 9.20
CA LEU A 2 -12.59 6.47 9.37
C LEU A 2 -12.29 7.95 9.66
N GLU A 3 -11.34 8.25 10.56
CA GLU A 3 -11.04 9.65 10.94
C GLU A 3 -10.53 10.50 9.78
N PHE A 4 -9.60 9.96 8.98
CA PHE A 4 -9.10 10.67 7.79
C PHE A 4 -10.24 10.96 6.81
N ARG A 5 -11.08 9.96 6.54
CA ARG A 5 -12.23 10.13 5.65
C ARG A 5 -13.21 11.16 6.16
N ALA A 6 -13.56 11.10 7.45
CA ALA A 6 -14.49 12.02 8.08
C ALA A 6 -13.99 13.47 7.97
N ALA A 7 -12.70 13.71 8.24
CA ALA A 7 -12.09 15.03 8.09
C ALA A 7 -12.14 15.54 6.63
N VAL A 8 -11.85 14.69 5.64
CA VAL A 8 -11.96 15.06 4.22
C VAL A 8 -13.40 15.39 3.82
N GLU A 9 -14.37 14.56 4.21
CA GLU A 9 -15.79 14.76 3.88
C GLU A 9 -16.38 16.00 4.59
N ALA A 10 -15.90 16.32 5.78
CA ALA A 10 -16.25 17.56 6.51
C ALA A 10 -15.55 18.81 5.94
N GLY A 11 -14.58 18.64 5.03
CA GLY A 11 -13.75 19.74 4.54
C GLY A 11 -12.73 20.26 5.57
N ASP A 12 -12.49 19.51 6.66
CA ASP A 12 -11.53 19.86 7.69
C ASP A 12 -10.12 19.36 7.31
N PHE A 13 -9.56 19.99 6.28
CA PHE A 13 -8.19 19.70 5.82
C PHE A 13 -7.12 20.21 6.79
N ALA A 14 -7.49 21.00 7.80
CA ALA A 14 -6.57 21.44 8.84
C ALA A 14 -6.27 20.31 9.84
N ALA A 15 -7.30 19.55 10.24
CA ALA A 15 -7.17 18.40 11.14
C ALA A 15 -6.37 17.23 10.54
N LEU A 16 -6.26 17.15 9.20
CA LEU A 16 -5.53 16.06 8.55
C LEU A 16 -4.05 16.01 8.93
N GLY A 17 -3.44 17.14 9.28
CA GLY A 17 -2.02 17.19 9.65
C GLY A 17 -1.66 16.26 10.81
N ASP A 18 -2.54 16.17 11.81
CA ASP A 18 -2.35 15.35 13.01
C ASP A 18 -2.50 13.84 12.74
N LEU A 19 -3.14 13.50 11.61
CA LEU A 19 -3.34 12.11 11.18
C LEU A 19 -2.19 11.60 10.30
N LEU A 20 -1.24 12.46 9.90
CA LEU A 20 -0.12 12.08 9.04
C LEU A 20 1.03 11.51 9.88
N ALA A 21 1.69 10.48 9.35
CA ALA A 21 2.99 10.06 9.87
C ALA A 21 4.04 11.18 9.72
N ASP A 22 5.04 11.20 10.58
CA ASP A 22 6.13 12.20 10.52
C ASP A 22 6.89 12.12 9.19
N ASP A 23 7.10 10.88 8.71
CA ASP A 23 7.81 10.51 7.48
C ASP A 23 6.87 10.36 6.27
N VAL A 24 5.67 10.95 6.32
CA VAL A 24 4.70 10.88 5.22
C VAL A 24 5.31 11.35 3.89
N VAL A 25 5.01 10.61 2.83
CA VAL A 25 5.41 10.94 1.46
C VAL A 25 4.17 11.14 0.60
N PHE A 26 3.97 12.37 0.10
CA PHE A 26 2.88 12.70 -0.81
C PHE A 26 3.35 12.66 -2.26
N ARG A 27 2.68 11.85 -3.08
CA ARG A 27 2.93 11.72 -4.52
C ARG A 27 1.83 12.47 -5.28
N SER A 28 2.19 13.65 -5.77
CA SER A 28 1.27 14.50 -6.52
C SER A 28 0.97 13.94 -7.92
N PRO A 29 -0.25 14.10 -8.43
CA PRO A 29 -0.56 13.80 -9.83
C PRO A 29 0.07 14.80 -10.82
N VAL A 30 0.58 15.94 -10.33
CA VAL A 30 1.13 17.03 -11.17
C VAL A 30 2.66 17.08 -11.11
N ALA A 31 3.23 16.87 -9.92
CA ALA A 31 4.68 16.95 -9.72
C ALA A 31 5.34 15.57 -9.77
N PHE A 32 6.42 15.45 -10.54
CA PHE A 32 7.21 14.21 -10.64
C PHE A 32 7.94 13.86 -9.34
N ARG A 33 8.48 14.87 -8.64
CA ARG A 33 9.20 14.67 -7.37
C ARG A 33 8.21 14.59 -6.20
N PRO A 34 8.34 13.58 -5.31
CA PRO A 34 7.51 13.50 -4.10
C PRO A 34 7.77 14.65 -3.12
N TYR A 35 6.78 14.92 -2.27
CA TYR A 35 6.90 15.82 -1.13
C TYR A 35 7.00 14.99 0.15
N GLU A 36 8.00 15.27 0.98
CA GLU A 36 8.34 14.46 2.15
C GLU A 36 8.19 15.27 3.42
N GLY A 37 7.59 14.65 4.44
CA GLY A 37 7.45 15.19 5.78
C GLY A 37 6.08 15.80 6.07
N ARG A 38 5.63 15.64 7.32
CA ARG A 38 4.30 16.08 7.79
C ARG A 38 4.00 17.54 7.46
N ALA A 39 4.94 18.45 7.72
CA ALA A 39 4.69 19.89 7.61
C ALA A 39 4.33 20.33 6.17
N ILE A 40 5.10 19.87 5.17
CA ILE A 40 4.84 20.24 3.77
C ILE A 40 3.59 19.55 3.24
N VAL A 41 3.37 18.27 3.58
CA VAL A 41 2.18 17.54 3.15
C VAL A 41 0.91 18.15 3.74
N ALA A 42 0.91 18.52 5.03
CA ALA A 42 -0.21 19.22 5.66
C ALA A 42 -0.50 20.57 4.99
N ALA A 43 0.54 21.33 4.61
CA ALA A 43 0.36 22.59 3.88
C ALA A 43 -0.28 22.36 2.50
N ILE A 44 0.13 21.31 1.78
CA ILE A 44 -0.45 20.94 0.49
C ILE A 44 -1.92 20.56 0.65
N LEU A 45 -2.26 19.69 1.62
CA LEU A 45 -3.64 19.25 1.85
C LEU A 45 -4.57 20.41 2.20
N ARG A 46 -4.10 21.38 3.02
CA ARG A 46 -4.84 22.63 3.27
C ARG A 46 -5.07 23.45 2.00
N GLY A 47 -4.10 23.48 1.08
CA GLY A 47 -4.27 24.11 -0.22
C GLY A 47 -5.30 23.40 -1.10
N VAL A 48 -5.26 22.06 -1.13
CA VAL A 48 -6.23 21.21 -1.85
C VAL A 48 -7.66 21.47 -1.37
N GLY A 49 -7.86 21.56 -0.05
CA GLY A 49 -9.17 21.83 0.55
C GLY A 49 -9.80 23.16 0.15
N ARG A 50 -8.99 24.15 -0.29
CA ARG A 50 -9.51 25.43 -0.80
C ARG A 50 -10.02 25.34 -2.24
N VAL A 51 -9.57 24.35 -3.00
CA VAL A 51 -9.90 24.18 -4.42
C VAL A 51 -11.02 23.17 -4.63
N PHE A 52 -11.02 22.08 -3.87
CA PHE A 52 -12.03 21.04 -3.99
C PHE A 52 -13.31 21.41 -3.23
N THR A 53 -14.37 21.67 -3.97
CA THR A 53 -15.73 21.84 -3.43
C THR A 53 -16.59 20.61 -3.73
N HIS A 54 -17.53 20.30 -2.83
CA HIS A 54 -18.43 19.14 -2.97
C HIS A 54 -17.71 17.80 -3.20
N PHE A 55 -16.61 17.59 -2.47
CA PHE A 55 -15.82 16.38 -2.52
C PHE A 55 -16.64 15.16 -2.08
N ARG A 56 -16.50 14.04 -2.80
CA ARG A 56 -17.20 12.79 -2.51
C ARG A 56 -16.38 11.60 -2.98
N TYR A 57 -16.18 10.63 -2.09
CA TYR A 57 -15.56 9.36 -2.46
C TYR A 57 -16.51 8.54 -3.33
N VAL A 58 -16.05 8.09 -4.50
CA VAL A 58 -16.88 7.27 -5.41
C VAL A 58 -16.72 5.77 -5.19
N ARG A 59 -15.58 5.34 -4.65
CA ARG A 59 -15.25 3.95 -4.36
C ARG A 59 -14.07 3.88 -3.40
N GLU A 60 -14.11 2.94 -2.48
CA GLU A 60 -12.99 2.58 -1.61
C GLU A 60 -12.48 1.18 -1.98
N ARG A 61 -11.16 0.98 -1.97
CA ARG A 61 -10.57 -0.36 -2.14
C ARG A 61 -10.12 -0.83 -0.77
N GLY A 62 -10.63 -1.98 -0.34
CA GLY A 62 -10.21 -2.63 0.90
C GLY A 62 -8.73 -3.05 0.87
N PRO A 63 -8.20 -3.54 1.99
CA PRO A 63 -6.82 -4.00 2.08
C PRO A 63 -6.50 -4.99 0.97
N ARG A 64 -5.34 -4.80 0.31
CA ARG A 64 -4.90 -5.72 -0.74
C ARG A 64 -4.61 -7.08 -0.12
N ARG A 65 -5.47 -8.07 -0.38
CA ARG A 65 -5.18 -9.46 -0.04
C ARG A 65 -3.89 -9.88 -0.76
N PRO A 66 -2.89 -10.45 -0.07
CA PRO A 66 -1.72 -10.97 -0.73
C PRO A 66 -2.13 -12.06 -1.75
N PRO A 67 -1.43 -12.19 -2.88
CA PRO A 67 -1.71 -13.29 -3.80
C PRO A 67 -1.58 -14.63 -3.05
N PRO A 68 -2.40 -15.64 -3.39
CA PRO A 68 -2.24 -16.96 -2.79
C PRO A 68 -0.79 -17.41 -3.04
N ARG A 69 -0.10 -17.82 -1.98
CA ARG A 69 1.20 -18.49 -2.12
C ARG A 69 0.94 -19.72 -2.99
N ARG A 70 1.47 -19.77 -4.21
CA ARG A 70 1.50 -21.01 -4.97
C ARG A 70 2.14 -22.03 -4.04
N ALA A 71 1.41 -23.09 -3.70
CA ALA A 71 2.02 -24.24 -3.06
C ALA A 71 3.21 -24.60 -3.94
N LEU A 72 4.42 -24.49 -3.38
CA LEU A 72 5.60 -25.02 -4.01
C LEU A 72 5.27 -26.50 -4.20
N HIS A 73 4.94 -26.90 -5.43
CA HIS A 73 4.76 -28.31 -5.73
C HIS A 73 6.09 -28.96 -5.40
N ASP A 74 6.07 -29.72 -4.32
CA ASP A 74 7.10 -30.64 -3.89
C ASP A 74 7.40 -31.58 -5.07
N ARG A 75 8.40 -31.20 -5.87
CA ARG A 75 8.89 -32.00 -7.00
C ARG A 75 10.05 -32.90 -6.60
N ASP A 76 10.39 -32.98 -5.31
CA ASP A 76 11.55 -33.73 -4.83
C ASP A 76 11.19 -35.10 -4.25
N ALA A 77 9.90 -35.48 -4.22
CA ALA A 77 9.43 -36.72 -3.59
C ALA A 77 9.52 -38.02 -4.45
N LEU A 78 10.30 -38.05 -5.55
CA LEU A 78 10.48 -39.27 -6.37
C LEU A 78 11.94 -39.50 -6.78
N ALA A 79 12.84 -39.58 -5.79
CA ALA A 79 14.11 -40.29 -5.99
C ALA A 79 13.93 -41.77 -5.60
N LEU A 80 13.58 -42.61 -6.58
CA LEU A 80 13.66 -44.07 -6.44
C LEU A 80 15.15 -44.47 -6.30
N PRO A 81 15.53 -45.38 -5.38
CA PRO A 81 16.92 -45.81 -5.27
C PRO A 81 17.29 -46.68 -6.47
N VAL A 82 18.32 -46.27 -7.21
CA VAL A 82 19.01 -47.09 -8.22
C VAL A 82 19.77 -48.20 -7.48
N ALA A 83 19.38 -49.46 -7.72
CA ALA A 83 20.12 -50.63 -7.28
C ALA A 83 21.44 -50.76 -8.05
N ALA A 84 22.56 -50.87 -7.32
CA ALA A 84 23.88 -51.11 -7.88
C ALA A 84 24.04 -52.56 -8.40
N PRO A 85 24.83 -52.82 -9.44
CA PRO A 85 25.01 -54.18 -9.97
C PRO A 85 25.96 -54.99 -9.10
N SER A 86 25.52 -56.20 -8.76
CA SER A 86 26.30 -57.21 -8.03
C SER A 86 27.52 -57.66 -8.84
N ARG A 87 28.73 -57.48 -8.29
CA ARG A 87 29.91 -58.23 -8.76
C ARG A 87 29.76 -59.71 -8.39
N ARG A 88 29.68 -60.55 -9.43
CA ARG A 88 30.07 -61.96 -9.48
C ARG A 88 30.79 -62.09 -10.83
N GLY A 89 31.91 -62.76 -10.99
CA GLY A 89 32.82 -63.54 -10.17
C GLY A 89 33.91 -64.00 -11.14
#